data_AF-A0A7C3A6Q8-F1
#
_entry.id   AF-A0A7C3A6Q8-F1
#
_cell.length_a   1.000
_cell.length_b   1.000
_cell.length_c   1.000
_cell.angle_alpha   90.00
_cell.angle_beta   90.00
_cell.angle_gamma   90.00
#
_symmetry.space_group_name_H-M   'P 1'
#
loop_
_entity.id
_entity.type
_entity.pdbx_description
1 polymer ?
#
loop_
_entity_poly.entity_id
_entity_poly.type
_entity_poly.pdbx_seq_one_letter_code
_entity_poly.pdbx_strand_id
1 'polypeptide(L)'
;MDKANEMLRTAIGELLRSLSERFSWIEFAYAESFSFNDSVSILKELGDVTGYLVFNINMMGGVLRPILLSGKPAVVLSETYVGSGEFLMEYSRALSSGMPVVGFSMRGIPDVEQVAEYVNLLDVVRKLGSSKMLVVVDEVIKDFMWAEDPICIDMCNVSREVQSITGIDVEYMTIDAFKEKYYEPAGIEEARKVAERWLNNAARVDEHSLDDLVAPAST
;
A
#
# COMPACT_ATOMS: atom_id res chain seq x y z
N MET A 1 34.48 6.42 20.50
CA MET A 1 33.02 6.21 20.50
C MET A 1 32.29 7.39 19.87
N ASP A 2 32.67 8.64 20.17
CA ASP A 2 31.94 9.82 19.65
C ASP A 2 31.89 9.96 18.12
N LYS A 3 33.03 9.84 17.42
CA LYS A 3 33.04 10.00 15.94
C LYS A 3 32.18 8.99 15.17
N ALA A 4 32.11 7.74 15.63
CA ALA A 4 31.33 6.71 14.94
C ALA A 4 29.82 6.95 15.11
N ASN A 5 29.39 7.35 16.30
CA ASN A 5 28.00 7.72 16.57
C ASN A 5 27.59 9.01 15.84
N GLU A 6 28.52 9.97 15.72
CA GLU A 6 28.29 11.19 14.94
C GLU A 6 28.11 10.88 13.45
N MET A 7 28.98 10.07 12.86
CA MET A 7 28.85 9.63 11.46
C MET A 7 27.54 8.87 11.20
N LEU A 8 27.13 8.00 12.13
CA LEU A 8 25.87 7.26 12.05
C LEU A 8 24.66 8.22 12.03
N ARG A 9 24.65 9.21 12.94
CA ARG A 9 23.58 10.22 13.01
C ARG A 9 23.51 11.07 11.75
N THR A 10 24.65 11.46 11.19
CA THR A 10 24.71 12.17 9.91
C THR A 10 24.12 11.33 8.78
N ALA A 11 24.54 10.06 8.66
CA ALA A 11 24.03 9.16 7.62
C ALA A 11 22.51 8.93 7.73
N ILE A 12 21.99 8.74 8.95
CA ILE A 12 20.55 8.64 9.18
C ILE A 12 19.84 9.93 8.78
N GLY A 13 20.37 11.10 9.15
CA GLY A 13 19.80 12.39 8.79
C GLY A 13 19.76 12.62 7.27
N GLU A 14 20.81 12.23 6.55
CA GLU A 14 20.85 12.27 5.08
C GLU A 14 19.80 11.35 4.46
N LEU A 15 19.68 10.11 4.96
CA LEU A 15 18.69 9.15 4.49
C LEU A 15 17.26 9.66 4.69
N LEU A 16 16.94 10.17 5.89
CA LEU A 16 15.61 10.71 6.20
C LEU A 16 15.25 11.86 5.27
N ARG A 17 16.19 12.77 5.03
CA ARG A 17 15.98 13.87 4.07
C ARG A 17 15.72 13.34 2.66
N SER A 18 16.55 12.42 2.17
CA SER A 18 16.37 11.84 0.84
C SER A 18 15.06 11.06 0.69
N LEU A 19 14.60 10.39 1.75
CA LEU A 19 13.29 9.73 1.78
C LEU A 19 12.16 10.75 1.66
N SER A 20 12.17 11.82 2.46
CA SER A 20 11.15 12.86 2.40
C SER A 20 11.14 13.63 1.08
N GLU A 21 12.30 13.84 0.46
CA GLU A 21 12.41 14.49 -0.85
C GLU A 21 11.86 13.60 -1.98
N ARG A 22 12.24 12.31 -1.99
CA ARG A 22 11.81 11.38 -3.04
C ARG A 22 10.34 11.00 -2.94
N PHE A 23 9.86 10.80 -1.71
CA PHE A 23 8.50 10.34 -1.42
C PHE A 23 7.71 11.47 -0.75
N SER A 24 7.62 12.62 -1.42
CA SER A 24 7.00 13.84 -0.88
C SER A 24 5.49 13.70 -0.56
N TRP A 25 4.85 12.64 -1.04
CA TRP A 25 3.46 12.30 -0.74
C TRP A 25 3.29 11.38 0.47
N ILE A 26 4.39 10.93 1.09
CA ILE A 26 4.39 10.06 2.26
C ILE A 26 4.81 10.88 3.48
N GLU A 27 4.02 10.81 4.55
CA GLU A 27 4.38 11.36 5.85
C GLU A 27 5.24 10.34 6.62
N PHE A 28 6.49 10.68 6.87
CA PHE A 28 7.41 9.85 7.64
C PHE A 28 7.46 10.33 9.09
N ALA A 29 7.18 9.42 10.02
CA ALA A 29 7.46 9.60 11.42
C ALA A 29 8.72 8.80 11.79
N TYR A 30 9.64 9.44 12.52
CA TYR A 30 10.92 8.86 12.92
C TYR A 30 10.98 8.66 14.44
N ALA A 31 11.52 7.52 14.87
CA ALA A 31 11.78 7.24 16.27
C ALA A 31 12.98 6.30 16.43
N GLU A 32 13.71 6.46 17.54
CA GLU A 32 14.82 5.59 17.93
C GLU A 32 14.41 4.79 19.16
N SER A 33 14.57 3.47 19.11
CA SER A 33 14.27 2.59 20.23
C SER A 33 15.53 1.89 20.74
N PHE A 34 15.71 1.88 22.05
CA PHE A 34 16.87 1.27 22.71
C PHE A 34 16.47 0.16 23.70
N SER A 35 15.18 -0.12 23.84
CA SER A 35 14.66 -1.18 24.71
C SER A 35 13.28 -1.66 24.26
N PHE A 36 12.84 -2.78 24.83
CA PHE A 36 11.48 -3.27 24.67
C PHE A 36 10.43 -2.21 25.07
N ASN A 37 10.63 -1.53 26.20
CA ASN A 37 9.66 -0.57 26.74
C ASN A 37 9.61 0.72 25.90
N ASP A 38 10.75 1.15 25.35
CA ASP A 38 10.82 2.28 24.42
C ASP A 38 10.03 1.95 23.16
N SER A 39 10.24 0.75 22.60
CA SER A 39 9.51 0.28 21.41
C SER A 39 8.00 0.30 21.63
N VAL A 40 7.53 -0.18 22.78
CA VAL A 40 6.10 -0.14 23.13
C VAL A 40 5.57 1.29 23.25
N SER A 41 6.37 2.21 23.80
CA SER A 41 5.97 3.61 23.96
C SER A 41 5.90 4.32 22.61
N ILE A 42 6.92 4.12 21.77
CA ILE A 42 6.99 4.64 20.39
C ILE A 42 5.80 4.17 19.57
N LEU A 43 5.45 2.88 19.63
CA LEU A 43 4.29 2.37 18.88
C LEU A 43 2.97 3.04 19.29
N LYS A 44 2.84 3.43 20.56
CA LYS A 44 1.66 4.18 21.03
C LYS A 44 1.68 5.64 20.56
N GLU A 45 2.85 6.27 20.53
CA GLU A 45 3.02 7.65 20.09
C GLU A 45 2.83 7.81 18.58
N LEU A 46 3.35 6.87 17.79
CA LEU A 46 3.19 6.85 16.33
C LEU A 46 1.72 6.65 15.90
N GLY A 47 0.91 6.02 16.75
CA GLY A 47 -0.51 5.81 16.49
C GLY A 47 -0.77 4.88 15.30
N ASP A 48 -1.75 5.25 14.47
CA ASP A 48 -2.16 4.43 13.32
C ASP A 48 -1.30 4.74 12.09
N VAL A 49 -0.23 3.98 11.91
CA VAL A 49 0.62 4.03 10.70
C VAL A 49 0.30 2.88 9.74
N THR A 50 0.65 3.09 8.47
CA THR A 50 0.55 2.06 7.43
C THR A 50 1.45 0.86 7.72
N GLY A 51 2.67 1.12 8.18
CA GLY A 51 3.66 0.10 8.43
C GLY A 51 4.99 0.69 8.86
N TYR A 52 5.98 -0.16 9.08
CA TYR A 52 7.27 0.22 9.65
C TYR A 52 8.42 -0.11 8.70
N LEU A 53 9.33 0.85 8.51
CA LEU A 53 10.66 0.61 7.96
C LEU A 53 11.65 0.66 9.12
N VAL A 54 12.22 -0.49 9.48
CA VAL A 54 13.02 -0.67 10.69
C VAL A 54 14.47 -0.90 10.34
N PHE A 55 15.35 -0.02 10.80
CA PHE A 55 16.80 -0.18 10.68
C PHE A 55 17.36 -0.78 11.98
N ASN A 56 17.68 -2.07 11.97
CA ASN A 56 18.27 -2.75 13.11
C ASN A 56 19.80 -2.67 13.07
N ILE A 57 20.35 -1.64 13.72
CA ILE A 57 21.77 -1.27 13.62
C ILE A 57 22.62 -1.71 14.83
N ASN A 58 22.01 -2.19 15.91
CA ASN A 58 22.70 -2.59 17.13
C ASN A 58 22.11 -3.86 17.74
N MET A 59 22.91 -4.59 18.52
CA MET A 59 22.45 -5.78 19.23
C MET A 59 21.76 -5.36 20.52
N MET A 60 20.42 -5.30 20.52
CA MET A 60 19.63 -4.98 21.72
C MET A 60 18.48 -5.95 21.87
N GLY A 61 18.52 -6.84 22.85
CA GLY A 61 17.49 -7.88 22.99
C GLY A 61 16.09 -7.31 23.27
N GLY A 62 15.12 -7.67 22.43
CA GLY A 62 13.70 -7.42 22.64
C GLY A 62 13.15 -6.12 22.05
N VAL A 63 13.97 -5.34 21.34
CA VAL A 63 13.56 -4.09 20.69
C VAL A 63 12.69 -4.38 19.46
N LEU A 64 13.05 -5.38 18.66
CA LEU A 64 12.29 -5.69 17.43
C LEU A 64 10.92 -6.30 17.73
N ARG A 65 10.79 -7.05 18.82
CA ARG A 65 9.60 -7.87 19.08
C ARG A 65 8.28 -7.09 19.06
N PRO A 66 8.12 -5.96 19.78
CA PRO A 66 6.87 -5.19 19.75
C PRO A 66 6.50 -4.71 18.35
N ILE A 67 7.51 -4.36 17.54
CA ILE A 67 7.30 -3.83 16.19
C ILE A 67 6.87 -4.95 15.24
N LEU A 68 7.57 -6.09 15.24
CA LEU A 68 7.30 -7.20 14.32
C LEU A 68 6.04 -7.98 14.65
N LEU A 69 5.60 -7.95 15.90
CA LEU A 69 4.36 -8.59 16.36
C LEU A 69 3.19 -7.60 16.47
N SER A 70 3.32 -6.39 15.94
CA SER A 70 2.26 -5.37 15.94
C SER A 70 1.07 -5.70 15.03
N GLY A 71 1.25 -6.64 14.10
CA GLY A 71 0.28 -6.96 13.03
C GLY A 71 0.31 -5.98 11.86
N LYS A 72 1.08 -4.89 11.95
CA LYS A 72 1.30 -3.96 10.83
C LYS A 72 2.40 -4.47 9.90
N PRO A 73 2.31 -4.20 8.60
CA PRO A 73 3.40 -4.44 7.65
C PRO A 73 4.72 -3.86 8.17
N ALA A 74 5.78 -4.68 8.22
CA ALA A 74 7.09 -4.21 8.66
C ALA A 74 8.20 -4.75 7.75
N VAL A 75 9.10 -3.85 7.33
CA VAL A 75 10.33 -4.19 6.63
C VAL A 75 11.50 -3.95 7.56
N VAL A 76 12.27 -4.99 7.84
CA VAL A 76 13.43 -4.93 8.73
C VAL A 76 14.70 -5.04 7.93
N LEU A 77 15.55 -4.05 8.08
CA LEU A 77 16.88 -4.00 7.49
C LEU A 77 17.89 -4.11 8.63
N SER A 78 18.46 -5.30 8.79
CA SER A 78 19.38 -5.61 9.88
C SER A 78 20.83 -5.49 9.44
N GLU A 79 21.64 -4.78 10.21
CA GLU A 79 23.08 -4.75 10.02
C GLU A 79 23.66 -6.14 10.30
N THR A 80 24.53 -6.62 9.41
CA THR A 80 25.01 -8.01 9.35
C THR A 80 25.84 -8.41 10.58
N TYR A 81 26.68 -7.53 11.09
CA TYR A 81 27.63 -7.82 12.16
C TYR A 81 27.08 -7.54 13.57
N VAL A 82 26.21 -6.54 13.72
CA VAL A 82 25.74 -6.10 15.04
C VAL A 82 24.26 -6.44 15.28
N GLY A 83 23.40 -6.41 14.26
CA GLY A 83 21.95 -6.62 14.44
C GLY A 83 21.46 -8.06 14.28
N SER A 84 22.28 -8.95 13.70
CA SER A 84 21.80 -10.23 13.14
C SER A 84 21.22 -11.22 14.15
N GLY A 85 21.70 -11.25 15.40
CA GLY A 85 21.25 -12.22 16.40
C GLY A 85 19.78 -12.05 16.81
N GLU A 86 19.38 -10.83 17.17
CA GLU A 86 17.98 -10.55 17.52
C GLU A 86 17.07 -10.65 16.29
N PHE A 87 17.54 -10.10 15.16
CA PHE A 87 16.81 -10.15 13.90
C PHE A 87 16.41 -11.59 13.54
N LEU A 88 17.34 -12.54 13.56
CA LEU A 88 17.04 -13.94 13.23
C LEU A 88 15.97 -14.55 14.14
N MET A 89 16.01 -14.26 15.44
CA MET A 89 15.07 -14.81 16.41
C MET A 89 13.67 -14.19 16.27
N GLU A 90 13.58 -12.86 16.22
CA GLU A 90 12.29 -12.17 16.20
C GLU A 90 11.65 -12.20 14.82
N TYR A 91 12.44 -12.17 13.75
CA TYR A 91 11.92 -12.35 12.38
C TYR A 91 11.33 -13.75 12.19
N SER A 92 12.05 -14.80 12.59
CA SER A 92 11.53 -16.17 12.53
C SER A 92 10.24 -16.33 13.33
N ARG A 93 10.17 -15.70 14.51
CA ARG A 93 8.97 -15.72 15.34
C ARG A 93 7.80 -15.03 14.65
N ALA A 94 8.02 -13.83 14.11
CA ALA A 94 6.98 -13.07 13.42
C ALA A 94 6.44 -13.84 12.20
N LEU A 95 7.31 -14.48 11.41
CA LEU A 95 6.90 -15.36 10.32
C LEU A 95 6.04 -16.53 10.80
N SER A 96 6.47 -17.22 11.87
CA SER A 96 5.70 -18.34 12.44
C SER A 96 4.32 -17.94 12.98
N SER A 97 4.16 -16.67 13.34
CA SER A 97 2.90 -16.08 13.80
C SER A 97 2.05 -15.48 12.66
N GLY A 98 2.46 -15.63 11.40
CA GLY A 98 1.72 -15.09 10.25
C GLY A 98 1.74 -13.55 10.16
N MET A 99 2.72 -12.88 10.76
CA MET A 99 2.84 -11.43 10.69
C MET A 99 3.33 -10.99 9.28
N PRO A 100 2.85 -9.85 8.75
CA PRO A 100 3.22 -9.34 7.43
C PRO A 100 4.61 -8.68 7.44
N VAL A 101 5.65 -9.46 7.68
CA VAL A 101 7.02 -8.96 7.85
C VAL A 101 7.98 -9.45 6.77
N VAL A 102 8.85 -8.55 6.30
CA VAL A 102 9.96 -8.87 5.40
C VAL A 102 11.26 -8.43 6.05
N GLY A 103 12.32 -9.23 5.92
CA GLY A 103 13.58 -9.00 6.62
C GLY A 103 14.78 -9.23 5.72
N PHE A 104 15.75 -8.32 5.75
CA PHE A 104 17.00 -8.41 4.99
C PHE A 104 18.20 -8.10 5.87
N SER A 105 19.34 -8.72 5.55
CA SER A 105 20.63 -8.34 6.13
C SER A 105 21.39 -7.43 5.17
N MET A 106 21.93 -6.33 5.69
CA MET A 106 22.68 -5.33 4.94
C MET A 106 23.97 -4.94 5.67
N ARG A 107 24.83 -4.19 4.99
CA ARG A 107 26.05 -3.62 5.59
C ARG A 107 25.94 -2.10 5.66
N GLY A 108 26.14 -1.55 6.85
CA GLY A 108 26.05 -0.10 7.07
C GLY A 108 24.64 0.46 6.93
N ILE A 109 24.55 1.79 6.84
CA ILE A 109 23.30 2.51 6.61
C ILE A 109 23.04 2.55 5.10
N PRO A 110 21.85 2.15 4.63
CA PRO A 110 21.53 2.13 3.22
C PRO A 110 21.22 3.54 2.73
N ASP A 111 21.41 3.77 1.43
CA ASP A 111 20.91 4.97 0.78
C ASP A 111 19.42 4.82 0.40
N VAL A 112 18.84 5.91 -0.11
CA VAL A 112 17.44 5.96 -0.52
C VAL A 112 17.11 4.98 -1.65
N GLU A 113 18.05 4.69 -2.56
CA GLU A 113 17.81 3.78 -3.68
C GLU A 113 17.66 2.34 -3.19
N GLN A 114 18.47 1.95 -2.21
CA GLN A 114 18.43 0.61 -1.62
C GLN A 114 17.14 0.32 -0.83
N VAL A 115 16.46 1.36 -0.32
CA VAL A 115 15.23 1.21 0.47
C VAL A 115 13.96 1.60 -0.27
N ALA A 116 14.07 2.22 -1.44
CA ALA A 116 12.94 2.77 -2.19
C ALA A 116 11.90 1.71 -2.55
N GLU A 117 12.33 0.52 -2.93
CA GLU A 117 11.47 -0.64 -3.17
C GLU A 117 10.54 -0.91 -1.99
N TYR A 118 11.09 -0.96 -0.78
CA TYR A 118 10.33 -1.30 0.43
C TYR A 118 9.34 -0.21 0.82
N VAL A 119 9.73 1.05 0.65
CA VAL A 119 8.83 2.19 0.85
C VAL A 119 7.67 2.12 -0.15
N ASN A 120 7.96 1.81 -1.42
CA ASN A 120 6.93 1.62 -2.44
C ASN A 120 5.98 0.46 -2.09
N LEU A 121 6.49 -0.66 -1.55
CA LEU A 121 5.63 -1.77 -1.12
C LEU A 121 4.67 -1.34 0.00
N LEU A 122 5.15 -0.59 1.00
CA LEU A 122 4.29 -0.05 2.06
C LEU A 122 3.25 0.93 1.50
N ASP A 123 3.64 1.80 0.57
CA ASP A 123 2.73 2.72 -0.13
C ASP A 123 1.68 1.97 -0.96
N VAL A 124 2.06 0.89 -1.65
CA VAL A 124 1.13 0.02 -2.38
C VAL A 124 0.13 -0.64 -1.43
N VAL A 125 0.59 -1.18 -0.30
CA VAL A 125 -0.32 -1.76 0.71
C VAL A 125 -1.32 -0.72 1.20
N ARG A 126 -0.88 0.52 1.45
CA ARG A 126 -1.79 1.63 1.80
C ARG A 126 -2.82 1.89 0.71
N LYS A 127 -2.36 2.04 -0.53
CA LYS A 127 -3.20 2.36 -1.69
C LYS A 127 -4.25 1.28 -1.94
N LEU A 128 -3.87 0.01 -1.86
CA LEU A 128 -4.81 -1.11 -1.98
C LEU A 128 -5.85 -1.08 -0.86
N GLY A 129 -5.42 -0.94 0.39
CA GLY A 129 -6.33 -0.87 1.55
C GLY A 129 -7.23 0.37 1.61
N SER A 130 -6.96 1.39 0.79
CA SER A 130 -7.80 2.57 0.65
C SER A 130 -8.58 2.61 -0.67
N SER A 131 -8.38 1.62 -1.54
CA SER A 131 -9.02 1.57 -2.85
C SER A 131 -10.43 1.00 -2.75
N LYS A 132 -11.27 1.43 -3.70
CA LYS A 132 -12.62 0.92 -3.88
C LYS A 132 -12.74 0.27 -5.25
N MET A 133 -13.34 -0.90 -5.31
CA MET A 133 -13.71 -1.60 -6.53
C MET A 133 -15.21 -1.52 -6.70
N LEU A 134 -15.65 -0.85 -7.76
CA LEU A 134 -17.06 -0.80 -8.12
C LEU A 134 -17.39 -1.90 -9.13
N VAL A 135 -18.30 -2.80 -8.77
CA VAL A 135 -18.79 -3.86 -9.65
C VAL A 135 -20.21 -3.50 -10.10
N VAL A 136 -20.40 -3.38 -11.41
CA VAL A 136 -21.70 -3.10 -12.01
C VAL A 136 -22.39 -4.42 -12.34
N VAL A 137 -23.58 -4.63 -11.76
CA VAL A 137 -24.39 -5.84 -11.90
C VAL A 137 -25.80 -5.46 -12.38
N ASP A 138 -26.60 -6.45 -12.77
CA ASP A 138 -28.04 -6.23 -12.99
C ASP A 138 -28.81 -6.13 -11.67
N GLU A 139 -30.06 -5.68 -11.75
CA GLU A 139 -30.94 -5.46 -10.60
C GLU A 139 -31.23 -6.76 -9.83
N VAL A 140 -31.43 -7.88 -10.54
CA VAL A 140 -31.73 -9.18 -9.94
C VAL A 140 -30.57 -9.65 -9.07
N ILE A 141 -29.34 -9.58 -9.60
CA ILE A 141 -28.13 -9.94 -8.86
C ILE A 141 -27.92 -9.01 -7.65
N LYS A 142 -28.20 -7.71 -7.78
CA LYS A 142 -28.09 -6.78 -6.66
C LYS A 142 -29.04 -7.10 -5.51
N ASP A 143 -30.29 -7.42 -5.83
CA ASP A 143 -31.30 -7.79 -4.84
C ASP A 143 -30.93 -9.09 -4.10
N PHE A 144 -30.39 -10.08 -4.82
CA PHE A 144 -29.97 -11.34 -4.23
C PHE A 144 -28.72 -11.25 -3.35
N MET A 145 -27.83 -10.28 -3.59
CA MET A 145 -26.67 -10.04 -2.72
C MET A 145 -27.08 -9.60 -1.30
N TRP A 146 -28.17 -8.83 -1.17
CA TRP A 146 -28.68 -8.40 0.13
C TRP A 146 -29.33 -9.56 0.90
N ALA A 147 -29.86 -10.54 0.17
CA ALA A 147 -30.55 -11.70 0.73
C ALA A 147 -29.61 -12.86 1.11
N GLU A 148 -28.29 -12.75 0.85
CA GLU A 148 -27.32 -13.85 0.94
C GLU A 148 -27.82 -15.14 0.26
N ASP A 149 -28.50 -14.98 -0.87
CA ASP A 149 -29.09 -16.11 -1.61
C ASP A 149 -27.97 -17.06 -2.10
N PRO A 150 -28.18 -18.39 -2.06
CA PRO A 150 -27.20 -19.37 -2.53
C PRO A 150 -26.64 -19.11 -3.93
N ILE A 151 -27.37 -18.42 -4.80
CA ILE A 151 -26.92 -18.09 -6.16
C ILE A 151 -25.82 -17.01 -6.16
N CYS A 152 -25.84 -16.08 -5.21
CA CYS A 152 -24.90 -14.95 -5.15
C CYS A 152 -23.79 -15.14 -4.10
N ILE A 153 -23.84 -16.22 -3.31
CA ILE A 153 -22.90 -16.46 -2.21
C ILE A 153 -21.45 -16.49 -2.69
N ASP A 154 -21.19 -17.00 -3.89
CA ASP A 154 -19.85 -17.06 -4.48
C ASP A 154 -19.29 -15.65 -4.73
N MET A 155 -20.09 -14.71 -5.24
CA MET A 155 -19.63 -13.34 -5.46
C MET A 155 -19.38 -12.61 -4.14
N CYS A 156 -20.25 -12.80 -3.15
CA CYS A 156 -20.06 -12.24 -1.81
C CYS A 156 -18.79 -12.79 -1.16
N ASN A 157 -18.52 -14.09 -1.33
CA ASN A 157 -17.31 -14.74 -0.82
C ASN A 157 -16.05 -14.21 -1.51
N VAL A 158 -16.06 -14.13 -2.85
CA VAL A 158 -14.94 -13.54 -3.61
C VAL A 158 -14.68 -12.10 -3.18
N SER A 159 -15.72 -11.30 -2.95
CA SER A 159 -15.57 -9.91 -2.49
C SER A 159 -14.94 -9.82 -1.11
N ARG A 160 -15.41 -10.64 -0.17
CA ARG A 160 -14.84 -10.74 1.17
C ARG A 160 -13.40 -11.22 1.11
N GLU A 161 -13.09 -12.16 0.22
CA GLU A 161 -11.75 -12.69 0.05
C GLU A 161 -10.81 -11.61 -0.50
N VAL A 162 -11.21 -10.89 -1.56
CA VAL A 162 -10.49 -9.73 -2.10
C VAL A 162 -10.25 -8.69 -1.01
N GLN A 163 -11.28 -8.31 -0.24
CA GLN A 163 -11.15 -7.36 0.85
C GLN A 163 -10.22 -7.87 1.96
N SER A 164 -10.28 -9.16 2.31
CA SER A 164 -9.43 -9.75 3.35
C SER A 164 -7.96 -9.84 2.96
N ILE A 165 -7.67 -10.06 1.67
CA ILE A 165 -6.31 -10.22 1.15
C ILE A 165 -5.68 -8.86 0.85
N THR A 166 -6.45 -7.96 0.23
CA THR A 166 -5.92 -6.72 -0.35
C THR A 166 -6.32 -5.46 0.41
N GLY A 167 -7.37 -5.54 1.24
CA GLY A 167 -8.01 -4.39 1.88
C GLY A 167 -8.92 -3.58 0.95
N ILE A 168 -9.04 -3.95 -0.33
CA ILE A 168 -9.90 -3.24 -1.29
C ILE A 168 -11.36 -3.41 -0.88
N ASP A 169 -12.08 -2.29 -0.78
CA ASP A 169 -13.52 -2.29 -0.51
C ASP A 169 -14.29 -2.53 -1.80
N VAL A 170 -15.18 -3.52 -1.81
CA VAL A 170 -15.95 -3.90 -3.01
C VAL A 170 -17.37 -3.41 -2.88
N GLU A 171 -17.76 -2.48 -3.76
CA GLU A 171 -19.10 -1.89 -3.83
C GLU A 171 -19.85 -2.38 -5.07
N TYR A 172 -21.17 -2.45 -4.96
CA TYR A 172 -22.04 -2.94 -6.03
C TYR A 172 -23.06 -1.88 -6.46
N MET A 173 -23.25 -1.75 -7.77
CA MET A 173 -24.20 -0.80 -8.37
C MET A 173 -24.95 -1.44 -9.54
N THR A 174 -26.20 -1.02 -9.76
CA THR A 174 -26.94 -1.46 -10.95
C THR A 174 -26.48 -0.67 -12.17
N ILE A 175 -26.66 -1.24 -13.36
CA ILE A 175 -26.39 -0.51 -14.61
C ILE A 175 -27.22 0.78 -14.72
N ASP A 176 -28.47 0.79 -14.26
CA ASP A 176 -29.34 1.97 -14.34
C ASP A 176 -28.87 3.06 -13.37
N ALA A 177 -28.49 2.70 -12.15
CA ALA A 177 -27.89 3.64 -11.20
C ALA A 177 -26.54 4.18 -11.70
N PHE A 178 -25.74 3.35 -12.38
CA PHE A 178 -24.50 3.80 -13.00
C PHE A 178 -24.77 4.81 -14.11
N LYS A 179 -25.76 4.54 -14.99
CA LYS A 179 -26.13 5.45 -16.07
C LYS A 179 -26.62 6.79 -15.54
N GLU A 180 -27.57 6.79 -14.63
CA GLU A 180 -28.13 8.01 -14.03
C GLU A 180 -27.04 8.85 -13.37
N LYS A 181 -26.10 8.20 -12.66
CA LYS A 181 -25.09 8.90 -11.87
C LYS A 181 -23.90 9.40 -12.69
N TYR A 182 -23.46 8.65 -13.68
CA TYR A 182 -22.19 8.92 -14.38
C TYR A 182 -22.35 9.16 -15.88
N TYR A 183 -23.25 8.44 -16.55
CA TYR A 183 -23.38 8.48 -18.01
C TYR A 183 -24.28 9.63 -18.49
N GLU A 184 -25.48 9.78 -17.93
CA GLU A 184 -26.44 10.81 -18.36
C GLU A 184 -25.97 12.26 -18.12
N PRO A 185 -25.23 12.56 -17.03
CA PRO A 185 -24.65 13.89 -16.84
C PRO A 185 -23.47 14.20 -17.78
N ALA A 186 -22.95 13.21 -18.51
CA ALA A 186 -21.79 13.41 -19.36
C ALA A 186 -22.13 14.31 -20.56
N GLY A 187 -21.44 15.43 -20.66
CA GLY A 187 -21.64 16.38 -21.77
C GLY A 187 -21.06 15.85 -23.08
N ILE A 188 -21.87 15.86 -24.14
CA ILE A 188 -21.47 15.47 -25.51
C ILE A 188 -20.21 16.21 -25.96
N GLU A 189 -20.05 17.47 -25.57
CA GLU A 189 -18.89 18.29 -25.92
C GLU A 189 -17.59 17.74 -25.30
N GLU A 190 -17.65 17.26 -24.05
CA GLU A 190 -16.48 16.67 -23.40
C GLU A 190 -16.17 15.28 -23.96
N ALA A 191 -17.21 14.49 -24.25
CA ALA A 191 -17.08 13.20 -24.92
C ALA A 191 -16.41 13.36 -26.29
N ARG A 192 -16.75 14.40 -27.06
CA ARG A 192 -16.10 14.71 -28.33
C ARG A 192 -14.60 14.97 -28.18
N LYS A 193 -14.18 15.76 -27.18
CA LYS A 193 -12.75 16.00 -26.90
C LYS A 193 -12.00 14.73 -26.49
N VAL A 194 -12.67 13.82 -25.79
CA VAL A 194 -12.10 12.52 -25.43
C VAL A 194 -11.97 11.63 -26.67
N ALA A 195 -13.01 11.55 -27.50
CA ALA A 195 -13.01 10.81 -28.77
C ALA A 195 -11.92 11.31 -29.74
N GLU A 196 -11.75 12.64 -29.86
CA GLU A 196 -10.67 13.24 -30.66
C GLU A 196 -9.29 12.86 -30.11
N ARG A 197 -9.12 12.85 -28.79
CA ARG A 197 -7.87 12.39 -28.16
C ARG A 197 -7.60 10.92 -28.45
N TRP A 198 -8.61 10.06 -28.41
CA TRP A 198 -8.44 8.64 -28.75
C TRP A 198 -8.01 8.47 -30.20
N LEU A 199 -8.69 9.14 -31.13
CA LEU A 199 -8.38 9.06 -32.56
C LEU A 199 -6.95 9.54 -32.87
N ASN A 200 -6.52 10.64 -32.24
CA ASN A 200 -5.22 11.25 -32.50
C ASN A 200 -4.04 10.53 -31.82
N ASN A 201 -4.27 9.83 -30.71
CA ASN A 201 -3.22 9.15 -29.94
C ASN A 201 -3.24 7.62 -30.09
N ALA A 202 -4.25 7.06 -30.77
CA ALA A 202 -4.29 5.65 -31.06
C ALA A 202 -3.10 5.26 -31.95
N ALA A 203 -2.45 4.14 -31.63
CA ALA A 203 -1.38 3.61 -32.47
C ALA A 203 -1.88 3.25 -33.89
N ARG A 204 -3.16 2.93 -34.02
CA ARG A 204 -3.87 2.66 -35.28
C ARG A 204 -5.38 2.81 -35.10
N VAL A 205 -6.07 3.32 -36.11
CA VAL A 205 -7.54 3.37 -36.18
C VAL A 205 -7.99 2.64 -37.44
N ASP A 206 -8.78 1.58 -37.27
CA ASP A 206 -9.37 0.83 -38.38
C ASP A 206 -10.88 1.07 -38.39
N GLU A 207 -11.39 1.59 -39.50
CA GLU A 207 -12.84 1.70 -39.82
C GLU A 207 -13.73 2.46 -38.81
N HIS A 208 -13.16 3.28 -37.92
CA HIS A 208 -13.92 4.13 -36.99
C HIS A 208 -13.76 5.61 -37.31
N SER A 209 -14.89 6.31 -37.46
CA SER A 209 -14.95 7.76 -37.55
C SER A 209 -15.01 8.39 -36.17
N LEU A 210 -14.78 9.71 -36.09
CA LEU A 210 -14.92 10.43 -34.82
C LEU A 210 -16.32 10.27 -34.22
N ASP A 211 -17.36 10.34 -35.06
CA ASP A 211 -18.75 10.27 -34.62
C ASP A 211 -19.09 8.90 -34.00
N ASP A 212 -18.44 7.82 -34.46
CA ASP A 212 -18.59 6.48 -33.88
C ASP A 212 -18.01 6.37 -32.45
N LEU A 213 -17.07 7.26 -32.12
CA LEU A 213 -16.35 7.26 -30.84
C LEU A 213 -16.97 8.22 -29.80
N VAL A 214 -17.84 9.14 -30.20
CA VAL A 214 -18.44 10.11 -29.28
C VAL A 214 -19.32 9.44 -28.23
N ALA A 215 -20.18 8.49 -28.62
CA ALA A 215 -21.06 7.80 -27.66
C ALA A 215 -20.29 6.87 -26.70
N PRO A 216 -19.29 6.08 -27.13
CA PRO A 216 -18.41 5.37 -26.20
C PRO A 216 -17.64 6.29 -25.25
N ALA A 217 -17.21 7.47 -25.73
CA ALA A 217 -16.46 8.45 -24.93
C ALA A 217 -17.28 9.19 -23.88
N SER A 218 -18.62 9.03 -23.85
CA SER A 218 -19.47 9.49 -22.74
C SER A 218 -19.58 8.49 -21.58
N THR A 219 -18.90 7.35 -21.66
CA THR A 219 -18.84 6.30 -20.61
C THR A 219 -17.62 6.49 -19.72
#